data_AF-A0A087KGJ2-F1
#
_entry.id   AF-A0A087KGJ2-F1
#
_cell.length_a   1.000
_cell.length_b   1.000
_cell.length_c   1.000
_cell.angle_alpha   90.00
_cell.angle_beta   90.00
_cell.angle_gamma   90.00
#
_symmetry.space_group_name_H-M   'P 1'
#
loop_
_entity.id
_entity.type
_entity.pdbx_description
1 polymer ?
#
loop_
_entity_poly.entity_id
_entity_poly.type
_entity_poly.pdbx_seq_one_letter_code
_entity_poly.pdbx_strand_id
1 'polypeptide(L)'
;MMTTPTVLPHVDAVQAALTGAGLTVYLGGTPTNAGWSPPGQFAVLYPDPGTASRASLAGERTDFQHLVQVTCVGATVERALWVADKVRKALDKPLTVEGRKAWQPEDQGGPPVQRDDDVTPPLFFVPVQYLIQSIPS
;
A
#
# COMPACT_ATOMS: atom_id res chain seq x y z
N MET A 1 -1.60 -10.88 26.58
CA MET A 1 -2.65 -11.51 25.75
C MET A 1 -2.31 -11.23 24.31
N MET A 2 -2.18 -12.25 23.45
CA MET A 2 -1.99 -12.02 22.02
C MET A 2 -3.35 -11.65 21.41
N THR A 3 -3.48 -10.39 21.04
CA THR A 3 -4.67 -9.85 20.38
C THR A 3 -4.69 -10.35 18.93
N THR A 4 -5.87 -10.71 18.42
CA THR A 4 -6.06 -11.00 16.99
C THR A 4 -5.40 -9.90 16.15
N PRO A 5 -4.53 -10.23 15.18
CA PRO A 5 -3.87 -9.22 14.37
C PRO A 5 -4.94 -8.43 13.59
N THR A 6 -4.79 -7.10 13.62
CA THR A 6 -5.64 -6.18 12.86
C THR A 6 -4.85 -5.62 11.69
N VAL A 7 -5.56 -5.28 10.61
CA VAL A 7 -4.94 -4.80 9.37
C VAL A 7 -4.46 -3.36 9.48
N LEU A 8 -5.14 -2.51 10.25
CA LEU A 8 -4.87 -1.07 10.30
C LEU A 8 -3.41 -0.73 10.66
N PRO A 9 -2.76 -1.34 11.67
CA PRO A 9 -1.35 -1.07 11.96
C PRO A 9 -0.40 -1.37 10.79
N HIS A 10 -0.75 -2.33 9.93
CA HIS A 10 0.05 -2.64 8.74
C HIS A 10 -0.19 -1.62 7.63
N VAL A 11 -1.45 -1.21 7.44
CA VAL A 11 -1.81 -0.13 6.50
C VAL A 11 -1.11 1.17 6.88
N ASP A 12 -1.12 1.52 8.18
CA ASP A 12 -0.44 2.70 8.71
C ASP A 12 1.09 2.61 8.48
N ALA A 13 1.69 1.43 8.65
CA ALA A 13 3.10 1.22 8.38
C ALA A 13 3.46 1.39 6.89
N VAL A 14 2.62 0.89 5.98
CA VAL A 14 2.77 1.13 4.53
C VAL A 14 2.65 2.62 4.22
N GLN A 15 1.62 3.28 4.74
CA GLN A 15 1.42 4.71 4.53
C GLN A 15 2.58 5.53 5.08
N ALA A 16 3.10 5.20 6.27
CA ALA A 16 4.27 5.84 6.87
C ALA A 16 5.54 5.66 6.02
N ALA A 17 5.78 4.46 5.49
CA ALA A 17 6.92 4.21 4.61
C ALA A 17 6.86 5.05 3.32
N LEU A 18 5.69 5.12 2.70
CA LEU A 18 5.48 5.86 1.46
C LEU A 18 5.53 7.38 1.65
N THR A 19 4.90 7.89 2.71
CA THR A 19 4.97 9.31 3.07
C THR A 19 6.39 9.73 3.47
N GLY A 20 7.13 8.87 4.19
CA GLY A 20 8.54 9.06 4.48
C GLY A 20 9.44 9.12 3.24
N ALA A 21 9.01 8.50 2.12
CA ALA A 21 9.69 8.62 0.83
C ALA A 21 9.36 9.90 0.05
N GLY A 22 8.52 10.78 0.62
CA GLY A 22 8.09 12.05 0.04
C GLY A 22 6.90 11.92 -0.91
N LEU A 23 6.13 10.83 -0.85
CA LEU A 23 4.92 10.66 -1.65
C LEU A 23 3.70 11.19 -0.91
N THR A 24 2.78 11.82 -1.65
CA THR A 24 1.41 12.04 -1.17
C THR A 24 0.65 10.72 -1.29
N VAL A 25 0.08 10.27 -0.17
CA VAL A 25 -0.58 8.96 -0.08
C VAL A 25 -2.00 9.15 0.43
N TYR A 26 -2.96 8.54 -0.26
CA TYR A 26 -4.36 8.49 0.15
C TYR A 26 -4.78 7.05 0.45
N LEU A 27 -5.86 6.88 1.23
CA LEU A 27 -6.39 5.57 1.62
C LEU A 27 -7.81 5.40 1.11
N GLY A 28 -8.09 4.31 0.38
CA GLY A 28 -9.41 3.94 -0.12
C GLY A 28 -9.95 4.82 -1.26
N GLY A 29 -9.26 5.91 -1.59
CA GLY A 29 -9.64 6.84 -2.65
C GLY A 29 -9.01 8.21 -2.43
N THR A 30 -9.11 9.08 -3.44
CA THR A 30 -8.75 10.48 -3.31
C THR A 30 -9.87 11.27 -2.61
N PRO A 31 -9.57 12.42 -1.97
CA PRO A 31 -10.60 13.29 -1.44
C PRO A 31 -11.63 13.71 -2.50
N THR A 32 -12.91 13.73 -2.14
CA THR A 32 -14.03 14.11 -3.02
C THR A 32 -14.60 15.50 -2.71
N ASN A 33 -13.92 16.26 -1.86
CA ASN A 33 -14.38 17.55 -1.37
C ASN A 33 -14.39 18.59 -2.52
N ALA A 34 -15.38 19.48 -2.51
CA ALA A 34 -15.45 20.57 -3.48
C ALA A 34 -14.18 21.44 -3.43
N GLY A 35 -13.51 21.61 -4.57
CA GLY A 35 -12.26 22.38 -4.69
C GLY A 35 -10.97 21.56 -4.54
N TRP A 36 -11.06 20.25 -4.32
CA TRP A 36 -9.87 19.39 -4.40
C TRP A 36 -9.40 19.27 -5.86
N SER A 37 -8.11 19.52 -6.07
CA SER A 37 -7.44 19.27 -7.35
C SER A 37 -6.41 18.17 -7.14
N PRO A 38 -6.37 17.16 -8.02
CA PRO A 38 -5.36 16.10 -7.92
C PRO A 38 -3.96 16.71 -8.03
N PRO A 39 -3.03 16.36 -7.11
CA PRO A 39 -1.63 16.70 -7.31
C PRO A 39 -1.11 15.97 -8.55
N GLY A 40 -0.07 16.52 -9.19
CA GLY A 40 0.46 15.96 -10.43
C GLY A 40 1.12 14.58 -10.30
N GLN A 41 1.27 14.06 -9.08
CA GLN A 41 1.75 12.72 -8.74
C GLN A 41 1.34 12.35 -7.31
N PHE A 42 0.83 11.14 -7.10
CA PHE A 42 0.43 10.63 -5.78
C PHE A 42 0.22 9.11 -5.81
N ALA A 43 0.06 8.49 -4.64
CA ALA A 43 -0.30 7.08 -4.51
C ALA A 43 -1.63 6.92 -3.75
N VAL A 44 -2.41 5.91 -4.11
CA VAL A 44 -3.64 5.54 -3.40
C VAL A 44 -3.54 4.08 -2.94
N LEU A 45 -3.75 3.86 -1.65
CA LEU A 45 -3.74 2.56 -1.01
C LEU A 45 -5.13 1.94 -1.01
N TYR A 46 -5.22 0.71 -1.48
CA TYR A 46 -6.39 -0.15 -1.40
C TYR A 46 -5.99 -1.44 -0.66
N PRO A 47 -6.00 -1.43 0.68
CA PRO A 47 -5.71 -2.62 1.47
C PRO A 47 -6.91 -3.58 1.47
N ASP A 48 -6.62 -4.87 1.42
CA ASP A 48 -7.59 -5.90 1.77
C ASP A 48 -7.68 -6.03 3.32
N PRO A 49 -8.70 -6.72 3.88
CA PRO A 49 -8.80 -6.91 5.32
C PRO A 49 -7.76 -7.87 5.91
N GLY A 50 -6.97 -8.54 5.08
CA GLY A 50 -6.01 -9.57 5.46
C GLY A 50 -6.62 -10.87 5.98
N THR A 51 -5.75 -11.85 6.20
CA THR A 51 -6.06 -13.16 6.76
C THR A 51 -5.09 -13.48 7.90
N ALA A 52 -5.65 -13.91 9.03
CA ALA A 52 -4.89 -14.39 10.18
C ALA A 52 -4.84 -15.93 10.18
N SER A 53 -3.65 -16.50 9.99
CA SER A 53 -3.43 -17.95 10.04
C SER A 53 -2.86 -18.37 11.40
N ARG A 54 -3.11 -19.64 11.75
CA ARG A 54 -2.49 -20.25 12.94
C ARG A 54 -1.09 -20.72 12.58
N ALA A 55 -0.06 -20.37 13.35
CA ALA A 55 1.27 -20.95 13.16
C ALA A 55 1.35 -22.41 13.65
N SER A 56 0.40 -22.84 14.50
CA SER A 56 0.41 -24.18 15.07
C SER A 56 -1.00 -24.75 15.23
N LEU A 57 -1.10 -26.08 15.14
CA LEU A 57 -2.31 -26.86 15.46
C LEU A 57 -2.79 -26.59 16.90
N ALA A 58 -1.89 -26.13 17.78
CA ALA A 58 -2.19 -25.75 19.16
C ALA A 58 -2.99 -24.44 19.32
N GLY A 59 -3.24 -23.69 18.23
CA GLY A 59 -4.29 -22.64 18.23
C GLY A 59 -3.80 -21.21 18.37
N GLU A 60 -2.50 -20.94 18.35
CA GLU A 60 -1.99 -19.56 18.35
C GLU A 60 -2.12 -18.95 16.94
N ARG A 61 -3.08 -18.03 16.76
CA ARG A 61 -3.23 -17.19 15.56
C ARG A 61 -2.16 -16.10 15.57
N THR A 62 -0.99 -16.42 15.07
CA THR A 62 0.19 -15.55 15.14
C THR A 62 0.50 -14.88 13.82
N ASP A 63 0.26 -15.57 12.70
CA ASP A 63 0.73 -15.14 11.39
C ASP A 63 -0.35 -14.29 10.74
N PHE A 64 0.08 -13.17 10.15
CA PHE A 64 -0.81 -12.26 9.45
C PHE A 64 -0.28 -12.00 8.06
N GLN A 65 -1.17 -12.12 7.08
CA GLN A 65 -0.90 -11.81 5.69
C GLN A 65 -2.00 -10.92 5.16
N HIS A 66 -1.65 -9.90 4.39
CA HIS A 66 -2.64 -9.06 3.74
C HIS A 66 -2.07 -8.49 2.44
N LEU A 67 -2.93 -8.28 1.46
CA LEU A 67 -2.57 -7.62 0.21
C LEU A 67 -2.86 -6.13 0.32
N VAL A 68 -1.97 -5.33 -0.26
CA VAL A 68 -2.21 -3.91 -0.48
C VAL A 68 -1.96 -3.60 -1.95
N GLN A 69 -2.98 -3.08 -2.63
CA GLN A 69 -2.79 -2.48 -3.94
C GLN A 69 -2.40 -1.02 -3.77
N VAL A 70 -1.30 -0.61 -4.37
CA VAL A 70 -0.84 0.77 -4.45
C VAL A 70 -1.07 1.26 -5.88
N THR A 71 -2.06 2.13 -6.06
CA THR A 71 -2.33 2.77 -7.34
C THR A 71 -1.47 4.03 -7.44
N CYS A 72 -0.45 3.97 -8.28
CA CYS A 72 0.50 5.06 -8.51
C CYS A 72 -0.01 5.96 -9.62
N VAL A 73 -0.27 7.22 -9.34
CA VAL A 73 -0.94 8.17 -10.26
C VAL A 73 0.00 9.30 -10.64
N GLY A 74 -0.06 9.74 -11.90
CA GLY A 74 0.70 10.89 -12.40
C GLY A 74 0.00 11.60 -13.55
N ALA A 75 0.33 12.87 -13.75
CA ALA A 75 -0.15 13.67 -14.89
C ALA A 75 0.42 13.22 -16.26
N THR A 76 1.49 12.42 -16.24
CA THR A 76 2.08 11.78 -17.42
C THR A 76 2.46 10.34 -17.09
N VAL A 77 2.72 9.53 -18.11
CA VAL A 77 3.22 8.16 -17.96
C VAL A 77 4.50 8.13 -17.11
N GLU A 78 5.45 9.01 -17.40
CA GLU A 78 6.74 9.09 -16.70
C GLU A 78 6.55 9.40 -15.21
N ARG A 79 5.58 10.27 -14.88
CA ARG A 79 5.26 10.58 -13.49
C ARG A 79 4.61 9.40 -12.77
N ALA A 80 3.70 8.69 -13.43
CA ALA A 80 3.09 7.50 -12.84
C ALA A 80 4.15 6.41 -12.57
N LEU A 81 5.07 6.19 -13.52
CA LEU A 81 6.20 5.27 -13.35
C LEU A 81 7.20 5.73 -12.28
N TRP A 82 7.47 7.04 -12.19
CA TRP A 82 8.31 7.59 -11.13
C TRP A 82 7.72 7.34 -9.74
N VAL A 83 6.39 7.47 -9.58
CA VAL A 83 5.71 7.12 -8.33
C VAL A 83 5.86 5.62 -8.04
N ALA A 84 5.68 4.76 -9.04
CA ALA A 84 5.86 3.32 -8.87
C ALA A 84 7.28 2.95 -8.41
N ASP A 85 8.31 3.59 -8.99
CA ASP A 85 9.71 3.40 -8.55
C ASP A 85 9.95 3.89 -7.12
N LYS A 86 9.31 4.99 -6.73
CA LYS A 86 9.38 5.51 -5.35
C LYS A 86 8.69 4.57 -4.37
N VAL A 87 7.53 4.03 -4.72
CA VAL A 87 6.82 3.01 -3.93
C VAL A 87 7.70 1.78 -3.76
N ARG A 88 8.24 1.23 -4.86
CA ARG A 88 9.12 0.05 -4.81
C ARG A 88 10.33 0.27 -3.91
N LYS A 89 11.00 1.42 -4.03
CA LYS A 89 12.14 1.76 -3.16
C LYS A 89 11.77 1.94 -1.69
N ALA A 90 10.58 2.47 -1.41
CA ALA A 90 10.09 2.67 -0.05
C ALA A 90 9.72 1.34 0.61
N LEU A 91 9.23 0.38 -0.17
CA LEU A 91 8.83 -0.96 0.28
C LEU A 91 9.94 -2.01 0.14
N ASP A 92 11.17 -1.61 -0.23
CA ASP A 92 12.34 -2.50 -0.34
C ASP A 92 12.94 -2.86 1.04
N LYS A 93 12.22 -2.62 2.12
CA LYS A 93 12.66 -2.86 3.50
C LYS A 93 11.50 -3.41 4.34
N PRO A 94 11.79 -4.18 5.39
CA PRO A 94 10.78 -4.58 6.37
C PRO A 94 10.04 -3.37 6.95
N LEU A 95 8.72 -3.50 7.10
CA LEU A 95 7.88 -2.47 7.70
C LEU A 95 7.97 -2.50 9.23
N THR A 96 7.88 -1.33 9.86
CA THR A 96 7.77 -1.23 11.31
C THR A 96 6.31 -1.32 11.72
N VAL A 97 5.92 -2.41 12.37
CA VAL A 97 4.57 -2.64 12.91
C VAL A 97 4.69 -2.93 14.40
N GLU A 98 4.01 -2.15 15.24
CA GLU A 98 4.12 -2.29 16.70
C GLU A 98 3.74 -3.71 17.15
N GLY A 99 4.58 -4.31 18.01
CA GLY A 99 4.38 -5.66 18.54
C GLY A 99 4.52 -6.79 17.51
N ARG A 100 5.04 -6.51 16.31
CA ARG A 100 5.17 -7.48 15.24
C ARG A 100 6.51 -7.36 14.51
N LYS A 101 7.01 -8.49 14.04
CA LYS A 101 8.11 -8.56 13.08
C LYS A 101 7.52 -8.76 11.69
N ALA A 102 7.58 -7.72 10.85
CA ALA A 102 7.18 -7.81 9.45
C ALA A 102 8.35 -8.23 8.57
N TRP A 103 8.05 -8.88 7.45
CA TRP A 103 9.02 -9.10 6.38
C TRP A 103 9.02 -7.93 5.39
N GLN A 104 9.98 -7.94 4.47
CA GLN A 104 9.95 -7.05 3.32
C GLN A 104 8.68 -7.32 2.50
N PRO A 105 7.88 -6.28 2.16
CA PRO A 105 6.77 -6.41 1.23
C PRO A 105 7.18 -7.08 -0.09
N GLU A 106 6.42 -8.07 -0.53
CA GLU A 106 6.69 -8.77 -1.79
C GLU A 106 5.89 -8.13 -2.94
N ASP A 107 6.57 -7.60 -3.95
CA ASP A 107 5.98 -7.04 -5.17
C ASP A 107 5.36 -8.16 -6.02
N GLN A 108 4.02 -8.18 -6.10
CA GLN A 108 3.24 -9.14 -6.91
C GLN A 108 2.99 -8.63 -8.34
N GLY A 109 3.51 -7.45 -8.68
CA GLY A 109 3.27 -6.79 -9.95
C GLY A 109 1.85 -6.25 -10.08
N GLY A 110 1.44 -6.03 -11.32
CA GLY A 110 0.14 -5.48 -11.67
C GLY A 110 0.02 -5.26 -13.17
N PRO A 111 -1.16 -4.82 -13.65
CA PRO A 111 -1.34 -4.45 -15.05
C PRO A 111 -0.41 -3.28 -15.46
N PRO A 112 -0.16 -3.11 -16.77
CA PRO A 112 0.66 -2.00 -17.25
C PRO A 112 0.01 -0.64 -16.94
N VAL A 113 0.75 0.45 -17.17
CA VAL A 113 0.22 1.81 -17.02
C VAL A 113 -1.03 1.99 -17.89
N GLN A 114 -2.05 2.61 -17.31
CA GLN A 114 -3.32 2.92 -17.94
C GLN A 114 -3.55 4.43 -17.88
N ARG A 115 -4.37 4.92 -18.83
CA ARG A 115 -4.84 6.29 -18.85
C ARG A 115 -6.27 6.31 -18.30
N ASP A 116 -6.53 7.26 -17.43
CA ASP A 116 -7.85 7.55 -16.86
C ASP A 116 -8.38 8.83 -17.53
N ASP A 117 -9.39 8.67 -18.39
CA ASP A 117 -10.08 9.76 -19.07
C ASP A 117 -11.37 10.19 -18.35
N ASP A 118 -11.74 9.53 -17.24
CA ASP A 118 -12.91 9.91 -16.41
C ASP A 118 -12.57 11.07 -15.46
N VAL A 119 -11.29 11.42 -15.33
CA VAL A 119 -10.79 12.59 -14.60
C VAL A 119 -10.36 13.68 -15.58
N THR A 120 -10.64 14.94 -15.25
CA THR A 120 -10.21 16.10 -16.06
C THR A 120 -9.28 17.01 -15.25
N PRO A 121 -8.04 17.27 -15.70
CA PRO A 121 -7.40 16.70 -16.90
C PRO A 121 -7.14 15.18 -16.74
N PRO A 122 -7.03 14.43 -17.86
CA PRO A 122 -6.73 13.00 -17.82
C PRO A 122 -5.47 12.69 -17.03
N LEU A 123 -5.49 11.59 -16.30
CA LEU A 123 -4.36 11.10 -15.50
C LEU A 123 -3.86 9.76 -16.04
N PHE A 124 -2.68 9.36 -15.60
CA PHE A 124 -2.13 8.03 -15.83
C PHE A 124 -1.96 7.33 -14.49
N PHE A 125 -2.23 6.02 -14.46
CA PHE A 125 -2.08 5.23 -13.26
C PHE A 125 -1.45 3.87 -13.53
N VAL A 126 -0.73 3.35 -12.54
CA VAL A 126 -0.22 1.97 -12.52
C VAL A 126 -0.50 1.37 -11.14
N PRO A 127 -1.39 0.37 -11.05
CA PRO A 127 -1.62 -0.34 -9.80
C PRO A 127 -0.57 -1.44 -9.64
N VAL A 128 0.04 -1.50 -8.45
CA VAL A 128 1.01 -2.53 -8.07
C VAL A 128 0.53 -3.18 -6.78
N GLN A 129 0.50 -4.51 -6.74
CA GLN A 129 0.11 -5.26 -5.56
C GLN A 129 1.34 -5.65 -4.73
N TYR A 130 1.21 -5.55 -3.41
CA TYR A 130 2.23 -5.99 -2.46
C TYR A 130 1.62 -6.94 -1.44
N LEU A 131 2.30 -8.06 -1.22
CA LEU A 131 1.99 -8.96 -0.10
C LEU A 131 2.76 -8.52 1.14
N ILE A 132 2.02 -8.25 2.20
CA ILE A 132 2.56 -7.89 3.50
C ILE A 132 2.39 -9.07 4.44
N GLN A 133 3.46 -9.43 5.13
CA GLN A 133 3.49 -10.57 6.04
C GLN A 133 4.09 -10.14 7.38
N SER A 134 3.58 -10.68 8.48
CA SER A 134 4.16 -10.45 9.80
C SER A 134 3.84 -11.55 10.81
N ILE A 135 4.70 -11.68 11.81
CA ILE A 135 4.52 -12.53 13.00
C ILE A 135 4.61 -11.69 14.27
N PRO A 136 4.17 -12.21 15.44
CA PRO A 136 4.36 -11.53 16.71
C PRO A 136 5.86 -11.37 17.01
N SER A 137 6.24 -10.22 17.57
CA SER A 137 7.61 -9.96 18.05
C SER A 137 7.81 -10.34 19.50
#